data_AF-A0A550H868-F1
#
_entry.id   AF-A0A550H868-F1
#
_cell.length_a   1.000
_cell.length_b   1.000
_cell.length_c   1.000
_cell.angle_alpha   90.00
_cell.angle_beta   90.00
_cell.angle_gamma   90.00
#
_symmetry.space_group_name_H-M   'P 1'
#
loop_
_entity.id
_entity.type
_entity.pdbx_description
1 polymer ?
#
loop_
_entity_poly.entity_id
_entity_poly.type
_entity_poly.pdbx_seq_one_letter_code
_entity_poly.pdbx_strand_id
1 'polypeptide(L)' 'KITDYDAIILENHGIVTVGSTIEAACTLNEMVEEAAKIQHLVMKLAGRDAFNLTELKEKFKTKNIVE' A
#
# COMPACT_ATOMS: atom_id res chain seq x y z
N LYS A 1 3.01 -11.13 9.83
CA LYS A 1 3.34 -12.31 8.97
C LYS A 1 2.87 -12.02 7.56
N ILE A 2 3.42 -12.70 6.55
CA ILE A 2 2.98 -12.49 5.15
C ILE A 2 1.47 -12.69 4.96
N THR A 3 0.87 -13.56 5.78
CA THR A 3 -0.56 -13.84 5.85
C THR A 3 -1.42 -12.70 6.37
N ASP A 4 -0.82 -11.64 6.90
CA ASP A 4 -1.54 -10.51 7.52
C ASP A 4 -1.73 -9.36 6.52
N TYR A 5 -1.33 -9.56 5.25
CA TYR A 5 -1.39 -8.57 4.19
C TYR A 5 -2.04 -9.15 2.93
N ASP A 6 -2.92 -8.37 2.32
CA ASP A 6 -3.60 -8.74 1.07
C ASP A 6 -2.80 -8.36 -0.19
N ALA A 7 -1.64 -7.73 -0.03
CA ALA A 7 -0.73 -7.33 -1.10
C ALA A 7 0.73 -7.55 -0.71
N ILE A 8 1.54 -8.03 -1.65
CA ILE A 8 2.99 -8.15 -1.51
C ILE A 8 3.73 -7.65 -2.74
N ILE A 9 4.86 -6.98 -2.49
CA ILE A 9 5.83 -6.59 -3.53
C ILE A 9 6.90 -7.68 -3.60
N LEU A 10 7.04 -8.28 -4.77
CA LEU A 10 8.09 -9.22 -5.10
C LEU A 10 9.25 -8.46 -5.73
N GLU A 11 10.37 -8.41 -5.00
CA GLU A 11 11.58 -7.72 -5.43
C GLU A 11 12.01 -8.16 -6.85
N ASN A 12 12.25 -7.19 -7.72
CA ASN A 12 12.59 -7.37 -9.14
C ASN A 12 11.59 -8.19 -9.97
N HIS A 13 10.34 -8.31 -9.53
CA HIS A 13 9.32 -9.06 -10.26
C HIS A 13 8.04 -8.25 -10.47
N GLY A 14 7.33 -7.91 -9.39
CA GLY A 14 6.04 -7.23 -9.50
C GLY A 14 5.25 -7.29 -8.20
N ILE A 15 3.93 -7.13 -8.30
CA ILE A 15 3.03 -7.20 -7.14
C ILE A 15 2.11 -8.40 -7.25
N VAL A 16 1.75 -8.96 -6.10
CA VAL A 16 0.69 -9.96 -5.99
C VAL A 16 -0.33 -9.45 -5.00
N THR A 17 -1.60 -9.45 -5.40
CA THR A 17 -2.75 -9.07 -4.56
C THR A 17 -3.72 -10.23 -4.46
N VAL A 18 -4.37 -10.34 -3.31
CA VAL A 18 -5.43 -11.33 -3.04
C VAL A 18 -6.70 -10.62 -2.58
N GLY A 19 -7.83 -11.31 -2.68
CA GLY A 19 -9.13 -10.78 -2.27
C GLY A 19 -10.18 -11.89 -2.23
N SER A 20 -11.28 -11.65 -1.51
CA SER A 20 -12.41 -12.58 -1.41
C SER A 20 -13.19 -12.73 -2.72
N THR A 21 -13.04 -11.77 -3.64
CA THR A 21 -13.56 -11.82 -5.01
C THR A 21 -12.48 -11.38 -6.00
N ILE A 22 -12.71 -11.67 -7.28
CA ILE A 22 -11.83 -11.25 -8.37
C ILE A 22 -11.77 -9.73 -8.43
N GLU A 23 -12.92 -9.05 -8.33
CA GLU A 23 -12.99 -7.59 -8.38
C GLU A 23 -12.20 -6.95 -7.23
N ALA A 24 -12.29 -7.51 -6.02
CA ALA A 24 -11.54 -7.02 -4.86
C ALA A 24 -10.03 -7.15 -5.07
N ALA A 25 -9.57 -8.30 -5.57
CA ALA A 25 -8.15 -8.53 -5.84
C ALA A 25 -7.61 -7.60 -6.95
N CYS A 26 -8.39 -7.37 -8.00
CA CYS A 26 -8.04 -6.45 -9.10
C CYS A 26 -8.02 -4.99 -8.63
N THR A 27 -9.05 -4.55 -7.89
CA THR A 27 -9.12 -3.19 -7.35
C THR A 27 -7.95 -2.90 -6.42
N LEU A 28 -7.58 -3.87 -5.56
CA LEU A 28 -6.41 -3.73 -4.70
C LEU A 28 -5.11 -3.64 -5.51
N ASN A 29 -5.01 -4.39 -6.61
CA ASN A 29 -3.85 -4.33 -7.51
C ASN A 29 -3.65 -2.91 -8.07
N GLU A 30 -4.73 -2.31 -8.60
CA GLU A 30 -4.70 -0.96 -9.14
C GLU A 30 -4.34 0.08 -8.08
N MET A 31 -4.90 -0.04 -6.86
CA MET A 31 -4.58 0.88 -5.77
C MET A 31 -3.10 0.80 -5.35
N VAL A 32 -2.53 -0.40 -5.29
CA VAL A 32 -1.11 -0.59 -4.94
C VAL A 32 -0.21 0.04 -6.02
N GLU A 33 -0.54 -0.15 -7.30
CA GLU A 33 0.20 0.42 -8.42
C GLU A 33 0.16 1.96 -8.40
N GLU A 34 -1.02 2.56 -8.22
CA GLU A 34 -1.15 4.02 -8.14
C GLU A 34 -0.46 4.59 -6.89
N ALA A 35 -0.55 3.91 -5.75
CA ALA A 35 0.17 4.32 -4.54
C ALA A 35 1.69 4.28 -4.74
N ALA A 36 2.22 3.23 -5.40
CA ALA A 36 3.64 3.12 -5.72
C ALA A 36 4.12 4.24 -6.66
N LYS A 37 3.33 4.60 -7.67
CA LYS A 37 3.62 5.73 -8.57
C LYS A 37 3.70 7.05 -7.80
N ILE A 38 2.71 7.32 -6.94
CA ILE A 38 2.67 8.54 -6.12
C ILE A 38 3.87 8.57 -5.18
N GLN A 39 4.17 7.46 -4.50
CA GLN A 39 5.32 7.36 -3.61
C GLN A 39 6.63 7.65 -4.36
N HIS A 40 6.83 7.03 -5.53
CA HIS A 40 8.01 7.27 -6.36
C HIS A 40 8.14 8.75 -6.76
N LEU A 41 7.05 9.36 -7.24
CA LEU A 41 7.03 10.76 -7.64
C LEU A 41 7.38 11.69 -6.47
N VAL A 42 6.74 11.50 -5.31
CA VAL A 42 6.98 12.31 -4.12
C VAL A 42 8.42 12.16 -3.64
N MET A 43 8.95 10.94 -3.57
CA MET A 43 10.33 10.70 -3.17
C MET A 43 11.34 11.36 -4.13
N LYS A 44 11.00 11.45 -5.41
CA LYS A 44 11.83 12.12 -6.43
C LYS A 44 11.82 13.65 -6.28
N LEU A 45 10.68 14.24 -5.89
CA LEU A 45 10.52 15.69 -5.78
C LEU A 45 10.95 16.26 -4.42
N ALA A 46 10.58 15.59 -3.33
CA ALA A 46 10.78 16.06 -1.96
C ALA A 46 11.93 15.33 -1.23
N GLY A 47 12.56 14.34 -1.87
CA GLY A 47 13.64 13.54 -1.28
C GLY A 47 13.12 12.38 -0.42
N ARG A 48 14.06 11.61 0.16
CA ARG A 48 13.74 10.38 0.90
C ARG A 48 12.97 10.63 2.20
N ASP A 49 13.12 11.82 2.77
CA ASP A 49 12.51 12.19 4.06
C ASP A 49 11.05 12.65 3.91
N ALA A 50 10.49 12.60 2.70
CA ALA A 50 9.11 12.98 2.43
C ALA A 50 8.07 12.08 3.13
N PHE A 51 8.47 10.88 3.60
CA PHE A 51 7.57 9.93 4.26
C PHE A 51 8.20 9.32 5.52
N ASN A 52 7.51 9.47 6.65
CA ASN A 52 7.74 8.70 7.86
C ASN A 52 6.56 7.76 8.11
N LEU A 53 6.82 6.44 8.08
CA LEU A 53 5.78 5.42 8.29
C LEU A 53 5.10 5.53 9.66
N THR A 54 5.82 6.01 10.68
CA THR A 54 5.28 6.21 12.03
C THR A 54 4.26 7.32 12.05
N GLU A 55 4.59 8.49 11.49
CA GLU A 55 3.68 9.64 11.36
C GLU A 55 2.47 9.30 10.50
N LEU A 56 2.68 8.54 9.42
CA LEU A 56 1.59 8.08 8.56
C LEU A 56 0.62 7.19 9.33
N LYS A 57 1.15 6.20 10.07
CA LYS A 57 0.32 5.33 10.91
C LYS A 57 -0.43 6.11 11.97
N GLU A 58 0.18 7.12 12.59
CA GLU A 58 -0.49 7.99 13.57
C GLU A 58 -1.61 8.81 12.94
N LYS A 59 -1.35 9.43 11.78
CA LYS A 59 -2.34 10.22 11.04
C LYS A 59 -3.53 9.38 10.58
N PHE A 60 -3.28 8.13 10.19
CA PHE A 60 -4.28 7.18 9.71
C PHE A 60 -4.64 6.11 10.73
N LYS A 61 -4.51 6.38 12.04
CA LYS A 61 -5.17 5.57 13.09
C LYS A 61 -6.69 5.67 12.90
N THR A 62 -7.23 4.88 11.99
CA THR A 62 -8.65 4.56 11.93
C THR A 62 -8.99 3.87 13.24
N LYS A 63 -9.90 4.47 14.02
CA LYS A 63 -10.66 3.77 15.05
C LYS A 63 -11.18 2.48 14.39
N ASN A 64 -10.83 1.33 14.94
CA ASN A 64 -11.52 0.07 14.65
C ASN A 64 -12.99 0.26 15.06
N ILE A 65 -13.83 0.81 14.19
CA ILE A 65 -15.27 0.63 14.28
C ILE A 65 -15.53 -0.57 13.38
N VAL A 66 -15.40 -1.73 14.00
CA VAL A 66 -15.98 -2.97 13.52
C VAL A 66 -17.49 -2.82 13.71
N GLU A 67 -18.23 -2.74 12.62
CA GLU A 67 -19.64 -3.18 12.57
C GLU A 67 -19.73 -4.34 11.59
#